data_AF-A0A409V8S8-F1
#
_entry.id   AF-A0A409V8S8-F1
#
_cell.length_a   1.000
_cell.length_b   1.000
_cell.length_c   1.000
_cell.angle_alpha   90.00
_cell.angle_beta   90.00
_cell.angle_gamma   90.00
#
_symmetry.space_group_name_H-M   'P 1'
#
loop_
_entity.id
_entity.type
_entity.pdbx_description
1 polymer ?
#
loop_
_entity_poly.entity_id
_entity_poly.type
_entity_poly.pdbx_seq_one_letter_code
_entity_poly.pdbx_strand_id
1 'polypeptide(L)'
;MDLYLHHFYTLKARDDIRAILRAKVASVRDNRLQRLTQDVHRMTHANQGNHKAFQRVLDVAYGRKGKLRRELLEECNAQPFLATSSTEKPPKMITFLERSRPPVYPPALRALLTNEVSRKTKPLKHSYMDKPPTLPPKADPKSLEALTFGRLSRRREVNIRWRYFTSEISKIYPPIEVEDKSLRDESTRPLLEVVAGGMQGSGVMDDIRTTIGLLHTAPPLTRRERKSNSALASTTVAHDSRHPSRWVRRRYRYLLGKLPIMVLQPGARADLPSAYNVGLSPLAFPAFQRSIFHIPEADDVTSAWNKTG
;
A
#
# COMPACT_ATOMS: atom_id res chain seq x y z
N MET A 1 -19.99 4.34 11.95
CA MET A 1 -18.52 4.47 11.91
C MET A 1 -17.99 3.05 11.82
N ASP A 2 -17.07 2.75 10.91
CA ASP A 2 -16.58 1.37 10.72
C ASP A 2 -16.04 0.77 12.02
N LEU A 3 -16.44 -0.47 12.31
CA LEU A 3 -16.06 -1.21 13.53
C LEU A 3 -14.53 -1.27 13.69
N TYR A 4 -13.82 -1.48 12.58
CA TYR A 4 -12.36 -1.51 12.54
C TYR A 4 -11.73 -0.19 13.01
N LEU A 5 -12.19 0.96 12.51
CA LEU A 5 -11.64 2.25 12.90
C LEU A 5 -11.83 2.51 14.39
N HIS A 6 -13.01 2.17 14.91
CA HIS A 6 -13.28 2.28 16.34
C HIS A 6 -12.29 1.43 17.13
N HIS A 7 -12.18 0.14 16.81
CA HIS A 7 -11.27 -0.79 17.49
C HIS A 7 -9.80 -0.33 17.44
N PHE A 8 -9.32 0.08 16.26
CA PHE A 8 -7.96 0.58 16.07
C PHE A 8 -7.66 1.77 16.97
N TYR A 9 -8.55 2.77 17.00
CA TYR A 9 -8.32 3.98 17.81
C TYR A 9 -8.48 3.73 19.31
N THR A 10 -9.34 2.81 19.72
CA THR A 10 -9.42 2.37 21.13
C THR A 10 -8.11 1.74 21.58
N LEU A 11 -7.55 0.81 20.79
CA LEU A 11 -6.26 0.18 21.08
C LEU A 11 -5.13 1.22 21.10
N LYS A 12 -5.07 2.07 20.08
CA LYS A 12 -4.07 3.14 19.98
C LYS A 12 -4.12 4.09 21.18
N ALA A 13 -5.31 4.55 21.57
CA ALA A 13 -5.48 5.45 22.71
C ALA A 13 -5.00 4.79 24.00
N ARG A 14 -5.32 3.51 24.22
CA ARG A 14 -4.85 2.73 25.37
C ARG A 14 -3.32 2.66 25.42
N ASP A 15 -2.68 2.40 24.29
CA ASP A 15 -1.22 2.30 24.20
C ASP A 15 -0.53 3.66 24.37
N ASP A 16 -1.09 4.72 23.80
CA ASP A 16 -0.58 6.09 23.99
C ASP A 16 -0.67 6.52 25.46
N ILE A 17 -1.78 6.23 26.14
CA ILE A 17 -1.95 6.50 27.58
C ILE A 17 -0.92 5.70 28.41
N ARG A 18 -0.77 4.40 28.13
CA ARG A 18 0.25 3.57 28.80
C ARG A 18 1.66 4.11 28.55
N ALA A 19 1.96 4.57 27.35
CA ALA A 19 3.24 5.19 27.03
C ALA A 19 3.45 6.50 27.81
N ILE A 20 2.43 7.33 27.97
CA ILE A 20 2.48 8.56 28.79
C ILE A 20 2.77 8.20 30.25
N LEU A 21 2.05 7.22 30.82
CA LEU A 21 2.22 6.78 32.21
C LEU A 21 3.60 6.17 32.48
N ARG A 22 4.19 5.46 31.51
CA ARG A 22 5.53 4.88 31.62
C ARG A 22 6.67 5.90 31.46
N ALA A 23 6.40 7.12 30.99
CA ALA A 23 7.44 8.11 30.76
C ALA A 23 7.93 8.70 32.08
N LYS A 24 9.20 8.44 32.44
CA LYS A 24 9.83 8.98 33.67
C LYS A 24 10.12 10.48 33.58
N VAL A 25 10.46 10.98 32.38
CA VAL A 25 10.86 12.37 32.16
C VAL A 25 9.64 13.23 31.81
N ALA A 26 9.43 14.31 32.56
CA ALA A 26 8.28 15.21 32.40
C ALA A 26 8.15 15.79 30.97
N SER A 27 9.24 16.28 30.38
CA SER A 27 9.22 16.84 29.02
C SER A 27 8.81 15.82 27.95
N VAL A 28 9.19 14.54 28.11
CA VAL A 28 8.77 13.45 27.21
C VAL A 28 7.29 13.16 27.39
N ARG A 29 6.80 13.18 28.63
CA ARG A 29 5.39 13.00 28.97
C ARG A 29 4.52 14.11 28.37
N ASP A 30 4.93 15.36 28.50
CA ASP A 30 4.20 16.52 27.99
C ASP A 30 4.14 16.52 26.45
N ASN A 31 5.24 16.18 25.79
CA ASN A 31 5.27 16.00 24.33
C ASN A 31 4.34 14.87 23.87
N ARG A 32 4.22 13.78 24.63
CA ARG A 32 3.30 12.67 24.31
C ARG A 32 1.84 13.10 24.53
N LEU A 33 1.57 13.81 25.63
CA LEU A 33 0.24 14.37 25.91
C LEU A 33 -0.19 15.33 24.81
N GLN A 34 0.68 16.22 24.36
CA GLN A 34 0.41 17.15 23.26
C GLN A 34 0.12 16.41 21.94
N ARG A 35 0.80 15.28 21.66
CA ARG A 35 0.50 14.46 20.47
C ARG A 35 -0.87 13.78 20.59
N LEU A 36 -1.21 13.27 21.77
CA LEU A 36 -2.52 12.67 22.03
C LEU A 36 -3.63 13.70 21.86
N THR A 37 -3.48 14.91 22.41
CA THR A 37 -4.46 16.00 22.23
C THR A 37 -4.60 16.38 20.76
N GLN A 38 -3.50 16.49 19.99
CA GLN A 38 -3.56 16.74 18.55
C GLN A 38 -4.31 15.64 17.78
N ASP A 39 -4.16 14.38 18.19
CA ASP A 39 -4.88 13.26 17.58
C ASP A 39 -6.38 13.32 17.91
N VAL A 40 -6.76 13.66 19.14
CA VAL A 40 -8.16 13.90 19.54
C VAL A 40 -8.78 15.03 18.71
N HIS A 41 -8.11 16.19 18.62
CA HIS A 41 -8.59 17.31 17.80
C HIS A 41 -8.79 16.91 16.34
N ARG A 42 -7.86 16.10 15.80
CA ARG A 42 -7.98 15.59 14.42
C ARG A 42 -9.19 14.68 14.25
N MET A 43 -9.49 13.82 15.22
CA MET A 43 -10.69 12.97 15.20
C MET A 43 -11.96 13.82 15.30
N THR A 44 -11.99 14.83 16.17
CA THR A 44 -13.11 15.78 16.28
C THR A 44 -13.36 16.48 14.94
N HIS A 45 -12.32 17.01 14.30
CA HIS A 45 -12.44 17.61 12.96
C HIS A 45 -12.89 16.62 11.89
N ALA A 46 -12.43 15.38 11.95
CA ALA A 46 -12.87 14.33 11.03
C ALA A 46 -14.37 14.04 11.18
N ASN A 47 -14.88 13.99 12.41
CA ASN A 47 -16.30 13.82 12.73
C ASN A 47 -17.14 15.02 12.30
N GLN A 48 -16.58 16.23 12.32
CA GLN A 48 -17.20 17.46 11.77
C GLN A 48 -17.23 17.50 10.22
N GLY A 49 -16.74 16.45 9.53
CA GLY A 49 -16.74 16.37 8.07
C GLY A 49 -15.51 16.99 7.40
N ASN A 50 -14.47 17.38 8.15
CA ASN A 50 -13.22 17.84 7.55
C ASN A 50 -12.50 16.68 6.83
N HIS A 51 -12.53 16.72 5.50
CA HIS A 51 -12.02 15.64 4.67
C HIS A 51 -10.50 15.40 4.81
N LYS A 52 -9.70 16.44 5.07
CA LYS A 52 -8.24 16.28 5.23
C LYS A 52 -7.92 15.57 6.54
N ALA A 53 -8.65 15.93 7.61
CA ALA A 53 -8.54 15.29 8.91
C ALA A 53 -8.99 13.82 8.82
N PHE A 54 -10.14 13.54 8.21
CA PHE A 54 -10.64 12.18 8.00
C PHE A 54 -9.69 11.32 7.16
N GLN A 55 -9.14 11.88 6.07
CA GLN A 55 -8.15 11.17 5.27
C GLN A 55 -6.90 10.82 6.08
N ARG A 56 -6.45 11.72 6.97
CA ARG A 56 -5.31 11.45 7.84
C ARG A 56 -5.62 10.40 8.90
N VAL A 57 -6.86 10.34 9.39
CA VAL A 57 -7.36 9.28 10.28
C VAL A 57 -7.27 7.92 9.55
N LEU A 58 -7.81 7.82 8.34
CA LEU A 58 -7.68 6.62 7.50
C LEU A 58 -6.20 6.28 7.20
N ASP A 59 -5.40 7.27 6.80
CA ASP A 59 -3.98 7.05 6.49
C ASP A 59 -3.21 6.47 7.70
N VAL A 60 -3.57 6.83 8.93
CA VAL A 60 -2.94 6.29 10.15
C VAL A 60 -3.45 4.90 10.46
N ALA A 61 -4.77 4.69 10.45
CA ALA A 61 -5.39 3.41 10.77
C ALA A 61 -4.95 2.28 9.81
N TYR A 62 -4.87 2.57 8.52
CA TYR A 62 -4.50 1.59 7.49
C TYR A 62 -3.00 1.62 7.14
N GLY A 63 -2.15 2.09 8.05
CA GLY A 63 -0.70 1.97 7.91
C GLY A 63 -0.09 2.73 6.73
N ARG A 64 -0.73 3.81 6.25
CA ARG A 64 -0.13 4.72 5.24
C ARG A 64 0.78 5.75 5.87
N LYS A 65 0.63 6.01 7.18
CA LYS A 65 1.42 6.92 8.01
C LYS A 65 1.62 6.36 9.41
N GLY A 66 2.58 6.92 10.14
CA GLY A 66 2.80 6.61 11.56
C GLY A 66 3.52 5.29 11.81
N LYS A 67 3.28 4.71 12.99
CA LYS A 67 3.95 3.51 13.51
C LYS A 67 3.59 2.27 12.70
N LEU A 68 2.30 2.03 12.45
CA LEU A 68 1.83 0.86 11.70
C LEU A 68 2.45 0.79 10.30
N ARG A 69 2.62 1.94 9.62
CA ARG A 69 3.33 1.98 8.34
C ARG A 69 4.75 1.43 8.45
N ARG A 70 5.46 1.82 9.50
CA ARG A 70 6.84 1.39 9.72
C ARG A 70 6.88 -0.09 10.03
N GLU A 71 5.98 -0.59 10.87
CA GLU A 71 5.85 -2.02 11.19
C GLU A 71 5.60 -2.85 9.92
N LEU A 72 4.61 -2.44 9.11
CA LEU A 72 4.34 -3.11 7.82
C LEU A 72 5.56 -3.09 6.88
N LEU A 73 6.31 -1.98 6.81
CA LEU A 73 7.52 -1.89 5.98
C LEU A 73 8.71 -2.65 6.58
N GLU A 74 8.85 -2.70 7.90
CA GLU A 74 9.87 -3.48 8.59
C GLU A 74 9.63 -4.96 8.35
N GLU A 75 8.38 -5.42 8.42
CA GLU A 75 7.97 -6.76 7.98
C GLU A 75 8.38 -6.98 6.53
N CYS A 76 7.96 -6.11 5.58
CA CYS A 76 8.36 -6.22 4.16
C CYS A 76 9.87 -6.42 3.94
N ASN A 77 10.70 -5.80 4.78
CA ASN A 77 12.15 -5.75 4.64
C ASN A 77 12.86 -6.88 5.39
N ALA A 78 12.39 -7.21 6.59
CA ALA A 78 13.04 -8.16 7.51
C ALA A 78 12.59 -9.59 7.25
N GLN A 79 11.32 -9.78 6.89
CA GLN A 79 10.77 -11.03 6.42
C GLN A 79 10.23 -10.76 5.02
N PRO A 80 10.86 -11.27 3.94
CA PRO A 80 10.12 -11.33 2.69
C PRO A 80 8.78 -11.98 3.05
N PHE A 81 7.66 -11.37 2.68
CA PHE A 81 6.28 -11.80 3.01
C PHE A 81 5.97 -13.27 2.71
N LEU A 82 6.94 -14.02 2.20
CA LEU A 82 6.96 -15.47 2.13
C LEU A 82 8.37 -15.90 2.56
N ALA A 83 8.45 -16.82 3.50
CA ALA A 83 9.69 -17.39 4.05
C ALA A 83 10.58 -18.12 3.02
N THR A 84 10.28 -18.03 1.72
CA THR A 84 10.82 -18.90 0.68
C THR A 84 12.06 -18.37 -0.04
N SER A 85 12.46 -17.11 0.10
CA SER A 85 13.72 -16.68 -0.52
C SER A 85 14.85 -16.62 0.50
N SER A 86 15.57 -17.74 0.61
CA SER A 86 17.00 -17.75 0.98
C SER A 86 17.75 -16.85 -0.01
N THR A 87 17.60 -15.54 0.16
CA THR A 87 18.29 -14.57 -0.69
C THR A 87 19.66 -14.48 -0.09
N GLU A 88 20.65 -15.07 -0.75
CA GLU A 88 22.02 -15.04 -0.29
C GLU A 88 22.41 -13.58 0.00
N LYS A 89 22.85 -13.34 1.23
CA LYS A 89 23.28 -11.99 1.62
C LYS A 89 24.47 -11.62 0.72
N PRO A 90 24.44 -10.44 0.07
CA PRO A 90 25.49 -10.03 -0.82
C PRO A 90 26.84 -10.01 -0.09
N PRO A 91 27.94 -10.19 -0.83
CA PRO A 91 29.27 -10.18 -0.24
C PRO A 91 29.53 -8.86 0.49
N LYS A 92 30.29 -8.94 1.58
CA LYS A 92 30.69 -7.75 2.34
C LYS A 92 31.56 -6.87 1.46
N MET A 93 31.27 -5.58 1.40
CA MET A 93 32.10 -4.66 0.63
C MET A 93 33.43 -4.39 1.33
N ILE A 94 33.45 -4.44 2.66
CA ILE A 94 34.64 -4.36 3.51
C ILE A 94 34.73 -5.69 4.29
N THR A 95 35.80 -6.44 4.06
CA THR A 95 35.95 -7.85 4.48
C THR A 95 35.66 -8.09 5.97
N PHE A 96 36.15 -7.20 6.83
CA PHE A 96 36.04 -7.30 8.29
C PHE A 96 34.80 -6.61 8.89
N LEU A 97 33.94 -5.97 8.08
CA LEU A 97 32.79 -5.21 8.57
C LEU A 97 31.47 -5.75 8.00
N GLU A 98 30.70 -6.50 8.79
CA GLU A 98 29.38 -7.04 8.38
C GLU A 98 28.39 -5.95 7.96
N ARG A 99 28.42 -4.79 8.63
CA ARG A 99 27.58 -3.64 8.31
C ARG A 99 27.90 -2.99 6.95
N SER A 100 28.99 -3.42 6.29
CA SER A 100 29.36 -2.93 4.96
C SER A 100 28.63 -3.62 3.82
N ARG A 101 27.73 -4.58 4.11
CA ARG A 101 26.92 -5.22 3.06
C ARG A 101 26.00 -4.19 2.41
N PRO A 102 25.86 -4.21 1.07
CA PRO A 102 24.88 -3.39 0.39
C PRO A 102 23.45 -3.83 0.76
N PRO A 103 22.47 -2.94 0.64
CA PRO A 103 21.08 -3.29 0.87
C PRO A 103 20.61 -4.36 -0.13
N VAL A 104 19.82 -5.32 0.34
CA VAL A 104 19.21 -6.37 -0.48
C VAL A 104 17.82 -5.92 -0.89
N TYR A 105 17.44 -6.21 -2.13
CA TYR A 105 16.09 -6.00 -2.63
C TYR A 105 15.41 -7.35 -2.83
N PRO A 106 14.60 -7.82 -1.86
CA PRO A 106 13.78 -9.02 -2.03
C PRO A 106 12.86 -8.90 -3.25
N PRO A 107 12.45 -10.00 -3.91
CA PRO A 107 11.59 -9.95 -5.09
C PRO A 107 10.28 -9.19 -4.87
N ALA A 108 9.62 -9.37 -3.72
CA ALA A 108 8.43 -8.62 -3.34
C ALA A 108 8.70 -7.11 -3.26
N LEU A 109 9.81 -6.70 -2.63
CA LEU A 109 10.21 -5.30 -2.55
C LEU A 109 10.59 -4.73 -3.92
N ARG A 110 11.23 -5.52 -4.78
CA ARG A 110 11.53 -5.12 -6.17
C ARG A 110 10.25 -4.82 -6.92
N ALA A 111 9.25 -5.70 -6.86
CA ALA A 111 7.94 -5.48 -7.48
C ALA A 111 7.25 -4.21 -6.96
N LEU A 112 7.29 -3.98 -5.64
CA LEU A 112 6.76 -2.75 -5.05
C LEU A 112 7.53 -1.49 -5.47
N LEU A 113 8.83 -1.59 -5.73
CA LEU A 113 9.65 -0.45 -6.14
C LEU A 113 9.51 -0.11 -7.63
N THR A 114 9.34 -1.12 -8.48
CA THR A 114 9.22 -0.96 -9.94
C THR A 114 7.81 -0.66 -10.40
N ASN A 115 6.80 -0.97 -9.59
CA ASN A 115 5.41 -0.65 -9.92
C ASN A 115 5.05 0.80 -9.57
N GLU A 116 4.23 1.44 -10.39
CA GLU A 116 3.73 2.80 -10.19
C GLU A 116 2.72 2.90 -9.04
N VAL A 117 1.87 1.88 -8.89
CA VAL A 117 0.77 1.85 -7.93
C VAL A 117 1.26 1.89 -6.48
N SER A 118 2.32 1.15 -6.18
CA SER A 118 2.85 1.00 -4.83
C SER A 118 3.69 2.18 -4.37
N ARG A 119 3.87 3.22 -5.19
CA ARG A 119 4.76 4.33 -4.86
C ARG A 119 4.04 5.67 -4.88
N LYS A 120 4.54 6.57 -4.03
CA LYS A 120 4.17 7.99 -4.03
C LYS A 120 4.77 8.76 -5.21
N THR A 121 5.80 8.19 -5.83
CA THR A 121 6.64 8.80 -6.87
C THR A 121 6.75 7.87 -8.06
N LYS A 122 7.36 8.34 -9.16
CA LYS A 122 7.60 7.55 -10.37
C LYS A 122 8.24 6.17 -10.06
N PRO A 123 7.87 5.10 -10.78
CA PRO A 123 8.41 3.76 -10.61
C PRO A 123 9.94 3.71 -10.76
N LEU A 124 10.58 2.76 -10.08
CA LEU A 124 12.05 2.67 -10.01
C LEU A 124 12.51 1.82 -11.19
N LYS A 125 13.50 2.31 -11.94
CA LYS A 125 14.14 1.49 -12.99
C LYS A 125 14.93 0.37 -12.32
N HIS A 126 14.87 -0.84 -12.89
CA HIS A 126 15.65 -1.98 -12.39
C HIS A 126 17.15 -1.67 -12.30
N SER A 127 17.73 -0.96 -13.27
CA SER A 127 19.14 -0.56 -13.27
C SER A 127 19.54 0.31 -12.05
N TYR A 128 18.61 1.09 -11.51
CA TYR A 128 18.86 1.94 -10.34
C TYR A 128 18.87 1.18 -9.01
N MET A 129 18.41 -0.08 -8.99
CA MET A 129 18.52 -0.95 -7.80
C MET A 129 19.98 -1.38 -7.60
N ASP A 130 20.68 -1.70 -8.69
CA ASP A 130 22.08 -2.14 -8.65
C ASP A 130 23.05 -0.95 -8.53
N LYS A 131 22.82 0.07 -9.36
CA LYS A 131 23.63 1.30 -9.41
C LYS A 131 22.74 2.53 -9.22
N PRO A 132 22.62 3.04 -7.98
CA PRO A 132 21.75 4.18 -7.72
C PRO A 132 22.27 5.43 -8.42
N PRO A 133 21.39 6.31 -8.94
CA PRO A 133 21.81 7.51 -9.68
C PRO A 133 22.53 8.55 -8.80
N THR A 134 22.45 8.41 -7.47
CA THR A 134 23.19 9.24 -6.50
C THR A 134 24.65 8.81 -6.33
N LEU A 135 25.04 7.67 -6.90
CA LEU A 135 26.41 7.19 -6.85
C LEU A 135 27.25 7.93 -7.90
N PRO A 136 28.37 8.57 -7.52
CA PRO A 136 29.21 9.28 -8.47
C PRO A 136 29.90 8.28 -9.41
N PRO A 137 30.25 8.68 -10.64
CA PRO A 137 30.92 7.79 -11.60
C PRO A 137 32.29 7.32 -11.09
N LYS A 138 32.91 8.07 -10.16
CA LYS A 138 34.10 7.67 -9.37
C LYS A 138 33.97 6.32 -8.64
N ALA A 139 32.76 5.82 -8.41
CA ALA A 139 32.54 4.50 -7.82
C ALA A 139 32.91 3.36 -8.78
N ASP A 140 32.77 3.56 -10.09
CA ASP A 140 33.20 2.58 -11.08
C ASP A 140 34.72 2.70 -11.27
N PRO A 141 35.51 1.63 -11.00
CA PRO A 141 36.98 1.70 -11.04
C PRO A 141 37.55 1.92 -12.45
N LYS A 142 36.71 1.77 -13.48
CA LYS A 142 37.05 1.98 -14.89
C LYS A 142 36.69 3.38 -15.39
N SER A 143 36.03 4.21 -14.58
CA SER A 143 35.67 5.56 -15.01
C SER A 143 36.90 6.46 -15.05
N LEU A 144 36.91 7.43 -15.98
CA LEU A 144 37.98 8.41 -16.09
C LEU A 144 38.17 9.18 -14.77
N GLU A 145 37.08 9.54 -14.09
CA GLU A 145 37.17 10.20 -12.78
C GLU A 145 37.86 9.35 -11.71
N ALA A 146 37.62 8.03 -11.70
CA ALA A 146 38.29 7.14 -10.76
C ALA A 146 39.78 6.98 -11.06
N LEU A 147 40.16 7.05 -12.33
CA LEU A 147 41.56 7.01 -12.77
C LEU A 147 42.28 8.33 -12.46
N THR A 148 41.65 9.48 -12.75
CA THR A 148 42.24 10.81 -12.54
C THR A 148 42.27 11.24 -11.08
N PHE A 149 41.19 10.99 -10.32
CA PHE A 149 41.04 11.49 -8.94
C PHE A 149 41.09 10.39 -7.87
N GLY A 150 41.42 9.14 -8.26
CA GLY A 150 41.42 7.97 -7.38
C GLY A 150 40.02 7.35 -7.18
N ARG A 151 39.93 6.21 -6.49
CA ARG A 151 38.65 5.50 -6.30
C ARG A 151 37.80 6.09 -5.16
N LEU A 152 36.47 5.91 -5.22
CA LEU A 152 35.59 6.23 -4.10
C LEU A 152 35.87 5.27 -2.93
N SER A 153 35.91 5.80 -1.69
CA SER A 153 36.09 4.94 -0.53
C SER A 153 34.89 4.00 -0.33
N ARG A 154 35.16 2.71 -0.05
CA ARG A 154 34.10 1.70 0.11
C ARG A 154 33.07 2.11 1.16
N ARG A 155 33.51 2.66 2.30
CA ARG A 155 32.59 3.14 3.35
C ARG A 155 31.63 4.22 2.84
N ARG A 156 32.10 5.15 2.00
CA ARG A 156 31.27 6.21 1.42
C ARG A 156 30.27 5.63 0.43
N GLU A 157 30.70 4.68 -0.41
CA GLU A 157 29.80 3.96 -1.31
C GLU A 157 28.68 3.22 -0.56
N VAL A 158 29.00 2.46 0.51
CA VAL A 158 28.00 1.79 1.35
C VAL A 158 26.98 2.80 1.88
N ASN A 159 27.47 3.92 2.43
CA ASN A 159 26.60 4.95 2.98
C ASN A 159 25.67 5.56 1.93
N ILE A 160 26.17 5.82 0.72
CA ILE A 160 25.36 6.35 -0.38
C ILE A 160 24.26 5.35 -0.77
N ARG A 161 24.61 4.06 -0.93
CA ARG A 161 23.65 3.00 -1.25
C ARG A 161 22.57 2.86 -0.18
N TRP A 162 22.91 2.86 1.11
CA TRP A 162 21.95 2.78 2.21
C TRP A 162 21.06 4.02 2.33
N ARG A 163 21.61 5.23 2.13
CA ARG A 163 20.82 6.47 2.09
C ARG A 163 19.82 6.44 0.94
N TYR A 164 20.25 6.00 -0.24
CA TYR A 164 19.38 5.84 -1.39
C TYR A 164 18.26 4.84 -1.08
N PHE A 165 18.61 3.64 -0.62
CA PHE A 165 17.67 2.57 -0.26
C PHE A 165 16.61 3.02 0.76
N THR A 166 17.03 3.62 1.87
CA THR A 166 16.11 4.13 2.90
C THR A 166 15.20 5.23 2.37
N SER A 167 15.73 6.11 1.51
CA SER A 167 14.93 7.14 0.83
C SER A 167 13.90 6.52 -0.12
N GLU A 168 14.26 5.46 -0.85
CA GLU A 168 13.35 4.79 -1.79
C GLU A 168 12.26 3.99 -1.07
N ILE A 169 12.59 3.25 -0.01
CA ILE A 169 11.61 2.53 0.82
C ILE A 169 10.60 3.51 1.44
N SER A 170 11.05 4.69 1.84
CA SER A 170 10.16 5.70 2.42
C SER A 170 9.09 6.21 1.44
N LYS A 171 9.23 5.94 0.14
CA LYS A 171 8.27 6.32 -0.92
C LYS A 171 7.23 5.23 -1.19
N ILE A 172 7.41 4.02 -0.66
CA ILE A 172 6.52 2.88 -0.86
C ILE A 172 5.27 2.98 0.04
N TYR A 173 4.14 2.55 -0.51
CA TYR A 173 2.93 2.17 0.19
C TYR A 173 3.01 0.69 0.55
N PRO A 174 3.07 0.32 1.85
CA PRO A 174 3.19 -1.08 2.21
C PRO A 174 1.92 -1.86 1.79
N PRO A 175 2.02 -3.07 1.25
CA PRO A 175 0.84 -3.91 1.02
C PRO A 175 0.20 -4.30 2.37
N ILE A 176 -1.12 -4.44 2.38
CA ILE A 176 -1.86 -4.95 3.56
C ILE A 176 -2.12 -6.45 3.39
N GLU A 177 -2.42 -6.86 2.16
CA GLU A 177 -2.74 -8.25 1.82
C GLU A 177 -1.87 -8.74 0.67
N VAL A 178 -1.56 -10.04 0.74
CA VAL A 178 -0.90 -10.80 -0.31
C VAL A 178 -1.89 -11.85 -0.79
N GLU A 179 -2.37 -11.70 -2.01
CA GLU A 179 -3.24 -12.68 -2.67
C GLU A 179 -2.36 -13.75 -3.32
N ASP A 180 -2.56 -15.01 -2.93
CA ASP A 180 -1.91 -16.14 -3.58
C ASP A 180 -2.83 -16.73 -4.64
N LYS A 181 -2.42 -16.65 -5.91
CA LYS A 181 -3.19 -17.22 -7.01
C LYS A 181 -3.18 -18.76 -7.01
N SER A 182 -2.20 -19.38 -6.36
CA SER A 182 -2.09 -20.83 -6.33
C SER A 182 -3.14 -21.51 -5.42
N LEU A 183 -3.67 -20.79 -4.43
CA LEU A 183 -4.62 -21.33 -3.45
C LEU A 183 -6.08 -21.38 -3.91
N ARG A 184 -6.40 -20.91 -5.13
CA ARG A 184 -7.77 -21.00 -5.66
C ARG A 184 -8.15 -22.40 -6.15
N ASP A 185 -7.17 -23.29 -6.33
CA ASP A 185 -7.41 -24.69 -6.63
C ASP A 185 -7.46 -25.46 -5.28
N GLU A 186 -8.67 -25.60 -4.74
CA GLU A 186 -8.95 -26.01 -3.34
C GLU A 186 -8.43 -27.40 -2.92
N SER A 187 -7.95 -28.24 -3.83
CA SER A 187 -7.74 -29.67 -3.56
C SER A 187 -6.42 -30.07 -2.91
N THR A 188 -5.44 -29.16 -2.78
CA THR A 188 -4.14 -29.54 -2.21
C THR A 188 -3.53 -28.37 -1.46
N ARG A 189 -3.76 -28.30 -0.15
CA ARG A 189 -3.12 -27.33 0.75
C ARG A 189 -1.86 -27.95 1.37
N PRO A 190 -0.66 -27.84 0.76
CA PRO A 190 0.53 -27.87 1.59
C PRO A 190 0.47 -26.63 2.48
N LEU A 191 0.66 -26.86 3.78
CA LEU A 191 0.70 -25.88 4.87
C LEU A 191 1.98 -25.03 4.76
N LEU A 192 2.27 -24.50 3.57
CA LEU A 192 3.29 -23.47 3.40
C LEU A 192 2.81 -22.29 4.25
N GLU A 193 3.58 -22.03 5.29
CA GLU A 193 3.45 -20.90 6.20
C GLU A 193 3.62 -19.61 5.38
N VAL A 194 2.58 -19.25 4.63
CA VAL A 194 2.44 -17.97 3.95
C VAL A 194 2.53 -16.96 5.07
N VAL A 195 3.70 -16.34 5.19
CA VAL A 195 3.99 -15.34 6.21
C VAL A 195 3.01 -14.20 5.98
N ALA A 196 1.93 -14.27 6.75
CA ALA A 196 0.81 -13.36 6.68
C ALA A 196 1.35 -11.93 6.72
N GLY A 197 1.00 -11.09 5.73
CA GLY A 197 1.23 -9.66 5.88
C GLY A 197 0.62 -9.19 7.20
N GLY A 198 1.13 -8.12 7.82
CA GLY A 198 0.75 -7.75 9.21
C GLY A 198 -0.75 -7.58 9.49
N MET A 199 -1.61 -7.61 8.47
CA MET A 199 -3.07 -7.60 8.57
C MET A 199 -3.78 -8.70 7.73
N GLN A 200 -3.05 -9.65 7.17
CA GLN A 200 -3.62 -10.71 6.34
C GLN A 200 -4.52 -11.61 7.19
N GLY A 201 -5.71 -11.92 6.67
CA GLY A 201 -6.74 -12.69 7.38
C GLY A 201 -7.58 -11.86 8.36
N SER A 202 -7.32 -10.57 8.55
CA SER A 202 -8.14 -9.71 9.41
C SER A 202 -9.49 -9.32 8.81
N GLY A 203 -9.74 -9.62 7.52
CA GLY A 203 -10.94 -9.21 6.80
C GLY A 203 -11.00 -7.71 6.48
N VAL A 204 -9.93 -6.96 6.76
CA VAL A 204 -9.94 -5.50 6.68
C VAL A 204 -10.12 -4.97 5.26
N MET A 205 -9.60 -5.65 4.23
CA MET A 205 -9.91 -5.23 2.85
C MET A 205 -11.37 -5.53 2.47
N ASP A 206 -11.94 -6.63 2.97
CA ASP A 206 -13.34 -6.98 2.73
C ASP A 206 -14.29 -6.01 3.43
N ASP A 207 -13.95 -5.54 4.64
CA ASP A 207 -14.65 -4.46 5.32
C ASP A 207 -14.64 -3.18 4.46
N ILE A 208 -13.48 -2.80 3.90
CA ILE A 208 -13.38 -1.63 3.01
C ILE A 208 -14.25 -1.82 1.76
N ARG A 209 -14.19 -3.00 1.13
CA ARG A 209 -14.98 -3.33 -0.06
C ARG A 209 -16.48 -3.25 0.25
N THR A 210 -16.91 -3.79 1.39
CA THR A 210 -18.29 -3.74 1.89
C THR A 210 -18.74 -2.30 2.16
N THR A 211 -17.93 -1.51 2.87
CA THR A 211 -18.21 -0.09 3.13
C THR A 211 -18.42 0.70 1.82
N ILE A 212 -17.61 0.42 0.79
CA ILE A 212 -17.73 1.08 -0.52
C ILE A 212 -18.96 0.59 -1.29
N GLY A 213 -19.26 -0.71 -1.21
CA GLY A 213 -20.26 -1.43 -2.00
C GLY A 213 -19.88 -1.57 -3.47
N LEU A 214 -20.75 -2.24 -4.24
CA LEU A 214 -20.57 -2.41 -5.69
C LEU A 214 -20.54 -1.04 -6.41
N LEU A 215 -19.62 -0.89 -7.37
CA LEU A 215 -19.51 0.33 -8.18
C LEU A 215 -20.63 0.46 -9.21
N HIS A 216 -21.12 -0.67 -9.73
CA HIS A 216 -22.04 -0.76 -10.86
C HIS A 216 -23.52 -0.55 -10.48
N THR A 217 -23.80 0.09 -9.35
CA THR A 217 -25.14 0.60 -9.13
C THR A 217 -25.36 1.69 -10.17
N ALA A 218 -26.22 1.44 -11.16
CA ALA A 218 -26.67 2.45 -12.12
C ALA A 218 -26.92 3.77 -11.36
N PRO A 219 -26.49 4.93 -11.91
CA PRO A 219 -26.73 6.20 -11.26
C PRO A 219 -28.21 6.26 -10.86
N PRO A 220 -28.54 6.77 -9.66
CA PRO A 220 -29.93 6.79 -9.24
C PRO A 220 -30.75 7.50 -10.32
N LEU A 221 -31.79 6.82 -10.82
CA LEU A 221 -32.64 7.32 -11.89
C LEU A 221 -32.94 8.80 -11.66
N THR A 222 -32.76 9.61 -12.70
CA THR A 222 -33.02 11.05 -12.61
C THR A 222 -34.49 11.29 -12.26
N ARG A 223 -34.81 12.46 -11.69
CA ARG A 223 -36.21 12.79 -11.32
C ARG A 223 -37.16 12.64 -12.52
N ARG A 224 -36.67 12.86 -13.74
CA ARG A 224 -37.43 12.71 -15.00
C ARG A 224 -37.68 11.25 -15.34
N GLU A 225 -36.66 10.40 -15.27
CA GLU A 225 -36.77 8.94 -15.48
C GLU A 225 -37.68 8.27 -14.44
N ARG A 226 -37.64 8.70 -13.18
CA ARG A 226 -38.54 8.14 -12.15
C ARG A 226 -40.01 8.42 -12.45
N LYS A 227 -40.31 9.59 -13.03
CA LYS A 227 -41.67 9.94 -13.44
C LYS A 227 -42.15 9.11 -14.62
N SER A 228 -41.27 8.78 -15.57
CA SER A 228 -41.63 7.93 -16.72
C SER A 228 -41.69 6.44 -16.37
N ASN A 229 -40.86 5.97 -15.43
CA ASN A 229 -40.79 4.56 -15.02
C ASN A 229 -41.66 4.19 -13.81
N SER A 230 -42.65 5.01 -13.45
CA SER A 230 -43.48 4.78 -12.24
C SER A 230 -44.26 3.44 -12.26
N ALA A 231 -44.31 2.74 -13.40
CA ALA A 231 -45.01 1.46 -13.56
C ALA A 231 -44.13 0.20 -13.34
N LEU A 232 -42.80 0.31 -13.27
CA LEU A 232 -41.88 -0.83 -13.15
C LEU A 232 -41.13 -0.88 -11.80
N ALA A 233 -41.45 0.02 -10.87
CA ALA A 233 -40.64 0.32 -9.68
C ALA A 233 -40.92 -0.59 -8.46
N SER A 234 -41.01 -1.91 -8.65
CA SER A 234 -41.27 -2.85 -7.54
C SER A 234 -40.28 -4.01 -7.43
N THR A 235 -39.19 -4.02 -8.21
CA THR A 235 -38.06 -4.91 -7.91
C THR A 235 -37.11 -4.16 -6.99
N THR A 236 -37.40 -4.19 -5.68
CA THR A 236 -36.49 -3.77 -4.63
C THR A 236 -35.26 -4.67 -4.67
N VAL A 237 -34.31 -4.36 -5.55
CA VAL A 237 -32.97 -4.94 -5.51
C VAL A 237 -32.43 -4.63 -4.13
N ALA A 238 -32.19 -5.69 -3.35
CA ALA A 238 -31.79 -5.65 -1.95
C ALA A 238 -30.84 -4.48 -1.73
N HIS A 239 -31.17 -3.58 -0.80
CA HIS A 239 -30.31 -2.48 -0.44
C HIS A 239 -29.03 -3.06 0.15
N ASP A 240 -28.06 -3.22 -0.76
CA ASP A 240 -26.70 -3.70 -0.55
C ASP A 240 -26.11 -3.12 0.74
N SER A 241 -25.26 -3.93 1.38
CA SER A 241 -24.39 -3.72 2.55
C SER A 241 -23.48 -2.48 2.53
N ARG A 242 -23.74 -1.55 1.62
CA ARG A 242 -23.00 -0.34 1.31
C ARG A 242 -23.26 0.76 2.33
N HIS A 243 -22.21 1.51 2.67
CA HIS A 243 -22.36 2.63 3.60
C HIS A 243 -23.26 3.75 2.99
N PRO A 244 -24.25 4.29 3.74
CA PRO A 244 -25.23 5.24 3.20
C PRO A 244 -24.58 6.56 2.76
N SER A 245 -23.57 7.04 3.49
CA SER A 245 -22.87 8.27 3.15
C SER A 245 -21.98 8.12 1.90
N ARG A 246 -22.34 8.83 0.82
CA ARG A 246 -21.48 9.00 -0.38
C ARG A 246 -20.10 9.58 -0.03
N TRP A 247 -20.04 10.50 0.92
CA TRP A 247 -18.80 11.14 1.34
C TRP A 247 -17.82 10.11 1.91
N VAL A 248 -18.29 9.23 2.81
CA VAL A 248 -17.48 8.15 3.40
C VAL A 248 -16.96 7.22 2.30
N ARG A 249 -17.86 6.69 1.47
CA ARG A 249 -17.50 5.79 0.36
C ARG A 249 -16.42 6.36 -0.55
N ARG A 250 -16.52 7.64 -0.92
CA ARG A 250 -15.51 8.30 -1.76
C ARG A 250 -14.13 8.33 -1.10
N ARG A 251 -14.06 8.46 0.22
CA ARG A 251 -12.80 8.46 0.97
C ARG A 251 -12.20 7.07 1.09
N TYR A 252 -13.02 6.05 1.29
CA TYR A 252 -12.56 4.65 1.25
C TYR A 252 -12.08 4.23 -0.14
N ARG A 253 -12.75 4.67 -1.21
CA ARG A 253 -12.24 4.47 -2.58
C ARG A 253 -10.89 5.14 -2.81
N TYR A 254 -10.70 6.34 -2.27
CA TYR A 254 -9.40 7.03 -2.34
C TYR A 254 -8.34 6.33 -1.49
N LEU A 255 -8.73 5.74 -0.34
CA LEU A 255 -7.85 4.90 0.46
C LEU A 255 -7.41 3.67 -0.34
N LEU A 256 -8.32 2.95 -1.01
CA LEU A 256 -7.98 1.81 -1.85
C LEU A 256 -6.96 2.14 -2.94
N GLY A 257 -6.98 3.37 -3.48
CA GLY A 257 -5.95 3.84 -4.42
C GLY A 257 -4.53 3.96 -3.83
N LYS A 258 -4.38 3.81 -2.51
CA LYS A 258 -3.10 3.80 -1.78
C LYS A 258 -2.80 2.45 -1.11
N LEU A 259 -3.63 1.45 -1.36
CA LEU A 259 -3.51 0.10 -0.80
C LEU A 259 -3.13 -0.85 -1.94
N PRO A 260 -1.83 -0.99 -2.25
CA PRO A 260 -1.40 -1.97 -3.23
C PRO A 260 -1.76 -3.37 -2.74
N ILE A 261 -2.34 -4.15 -3.65
CA ILE A 261 -2.58 -5.58 -3.47
C ILE A 261 -1.41 -6.29 -4.13
N MET A 262 -0.68 -7.08 -3.35
CA MET A 262 0.41 -7.88 -3.89
C MET A 262 -0.13 -9.25 -4.27
N VAL A 263 0.15 -9.70 -5.48
CA VAL A 263 -0.33 -10.97 -6.02
C VAL A 263 0.89 -11.85 -6.25
N LEU A 264 0.96 -12.97 -5.55
CA LEU A 264 1.95 -13.99 -5.79
C LEU A 264 1.59 -14.76 -7.06
N GLN A 265 2.53 -14.81 -8.00
CA GLN A 265 2.45 -15.70 -9.15
C GLN A 265 3.40 -16.87 -8.92
N PRO A 266 2.91 -18.12 -8.93
CA PRO A 266 3.79 -19.27 -8.91
C PRO A 266 4.72 -19.20 -10.12
N GLY A 267 5.99 -19.53 -9.91
CA GLY A 267 6.94 -19.65 -11.01
C GLY A 267 6.43 -20.66 -12.04
N ALA A 268 6.67 -20.42 -13.33
CA ALA A 268 6.27 -21.35 -14.40
C ALA A 268 6.91 -22.75 -14.24
N ARG A 269 7.96 -22.85 -13.44
CA ARG A 269 8.65 -24.09 -13.04
C ARG A 269 8.94 -24.03 -11.54
N ALA A 270 9.00 -25.18 -10.88
CA ALA A 270 9.30 -25.28 -9.45
C ALA A 270 10.64 -24.64 -9.06
N ASP A 271 11.60 -24.60 -9.99
CA ASP A 271 12.93 -24.03 -9.78
C ASP A 271 13.00 -22.50 -9.98
N LEU A 272 11.97 -21.90 -10.58
CA LEU A 272 11.95 -20.47 -10.83
C LEU A 272 11.40 -19.73 -9.62
N PRO A 273 12.05 -18.63 -9.19
CA PRO A 273 11.56 -17.85 -8.06
C PRO A 273 10.18 -17.30 -8.38
N SER A 274 9.26 -17.37 -7.40
CA SER A 274 7.93 -16.81 -7.53
C SER A 274 8.00 -15.33 -7.90
N ALA A 275 7.22 -14.94 -8.91
CA ALA A 275 7.11 -13.55 -9.33
C ALA A 275 6.03 -12.85 -8.50
N TYR A 276 6.24 -11.57 -8.22
CA TYR A 276 5.25 -10.75 -7.52
C TYR A 276 4.73 -9.70 -8.48
N ASN A 277 3.41 -9.63 -8.61
CA ASN A 277 2.73 -8.54 -9.28
C ASN A 277 2.04 -7.66 -8.26
N VAL A 278 1.91 -6.38 -8.59
CA VAL A 278 1.28 -5.39 -7.72
C VAL A 278 0.14 -4.75 -8.49
N GLY A 279 -1.05 -4.77 -7.90
CA GLY A 279 -2.27 -4.21 -8.48
C GLY A 279 -3.00 -3.29 -7.51
N LEU A 280 -4.08 -2.68 -8.01
CA LEU A 280 -5.07 -2.00 -7.18
C LEU A 280 -6.38 -2.77 -7.19
N SER A 281 -7.18 -2.56 -6.16
CA SER A 281 -8.58 -2.97 -6.18
C SER A 281 -9.31 -2.26 -7.33
N PRO A 282 -10.22 -2.95 -8.06
CA PRO A 282 -11.05 -2.31 -9.08
C PRO A 282 -11.98 -1.22 -8.50
N LEU A 283 -12.23 -1.26 -7.18
CA LEU A 283 -13.04 -0.26 -6.49
C LEU A 283 -12.28 1.05 -6.22
N ALA A 284 -10.95 1.03 -6.37
CA ALA A 284 -10.09 2.17 -6.09
C ALA A 284 -10.46 3.38 -6.94
N PHE A 285 -10.27 4.58 -6.37
CA PHE A 285 -10.32 5.78 -7.19
C PHE A 285 -8.99 5.88 -7.94
N PRO A 286 -9.00 5.99 -9.29
CA PRO A 286 -7.78 6.19 -10.05
C PRO A 286 -7.21 7.58 -9.70
N ALA A 287 -6.30 7.66 -8.73
CA ALA A 287 -5.65 8.91 -8.38
C ALA A 287 -4.67 9.37 -9.48
N PHE A 288 -4.13 8.41 -10.25
CA PHE A 288 -3.11 8.62 -11.28
C PHE A 288 -3.52 8.14 -12.68
N GLN A 289 -4.52 7.26 -12.78
CA GLN A 289 -5.11 6.92 -14.06
C GLN A 289 -6.08 8.04 -14.49
N ARG A 290 -5.52 9.11 -15.08
CA ARG A 290 -6.19 9.80 -16.20
C ARG A 290 -6.23 8.87 -17.41
N SER A 291 -6.63 7.62 -17.19
CA SER A 291 -6.73 6.60 -18.21
C SER A 291 -7.96 6.96 -19.02
N ILE A 292 -7.70 7.36 -20.25
CA ILE A 292 -8.67 7.55 -21.32
C ILE A 292 -9.44 6.22 -21.61
N PHE A 293 -9.04 5.10 -20.98
CA PHE A 293 -9.47 3.74 -21.32
C PHE A 293 -10.40 3.04 -20.32
N HIS A 294 -10.97 3.75 -19.34
CA HIS A 294 -12.15 3.23 -18.65
C HIS A 294 -13.40 3.99 -19.05
N ILE A 295 -13.65 3.98 -20.36
CA ILE A 295 -15.03 3.99 -20.85
C ILE A 295 -15.57 2.61 -20.43
N PRO A 296 -16.63 2.54 -19.62
CA PRO A 296 -17.26 1.25 -19.32
C PRO A 296 -17.59 0.55 -20.64
N GLU A 297 -17.44 -0.78 -20.66
CA GLU A 297 -17.87 -1.60 -21.78
C GLU A 297 -19.32 -1.21 -22.11
N ALA A 298 -19.60 -0.87 -23.37
CA ALA A 298 -20.86 -0.23 -23.73
C ALA A 298 -22.01 -1.21 -23.45
N ASP A 299 -22.89 -0.86 -22.51
CA ASP A 299 -24.14 -1.59 -22.27
C ASP A 299 -24.92 -1.70 -23.59
N ASP A 300 -25.75 -2.74 -23.72
CA ASP A 300 -26.57 -3.00 -24.93
C ASP A 300 -27.36 -1.76 -25.39
N VAL A 301 -27.79 -0.93 -24.44
CA VAL A 301 -28.46 0.35 -24.69
C VAL A 301 -27.52 1.33 -25.40
N THR A 302 -26.33 1.56 -24.87
CA THR A 302 -25.31 2.42 -25.52
C THR A 302 -24.86 1.87 -26.87
N SER A 303 -24.76 0.54 -27.02
CA SER A 303 -24.45 -0.10 -28.30
C SER A 303 -25.58 0.04 -29.33
N ALA A 304 -26.84 0.12 -28.89
CA ALA A 304 -27.98 0.35 -29.79
C ALA A 304 -27.99 1.76 -30.38
N TRP A 305 -27.64 2.78 -29.59
CA TRP A 305 -27.55 4.17 -30.07
C TRP A 305 -26.47 4.36 -31.14
N ASN A 306 -25.39 3.59 -31.08
CA ASN A 306 -24.30 3.63 -32.07
C ASN A 306 -24.66 2.94 -33.40
N LYS A 307 -25.77 2.18 -33.47
CA LYS A 307 -26.21 1.50 -34.70
C LYS A 307 -27.27 2.27 -35.47
N THR A 308 -27.84 3.33 -34.88
CA THR A 308 -28.97 4.09 -35.43
C THR A 308 -28.61 5.47 -35.99
N GLY A 309 -27.32 5.80 -36.07
CA GLY A 309 -26.80 7.02 -36.71
C GLY A 309 -25.89 6.67 -37.88
#